data_AF-A0A813L957-F1
#
_entry.id   AF-A0A813L957-F1
#
_cell.length_a   1.000
_cell.length_b   1.000
_cell.length_c   1.000
_cell.angle_alpha   90.00
_cell.angle_beta   90.00
_cell.angle_gamma   90.00
#
_symmetry.space_group_name_H-M   'P 1'
#
loop_
_entity.id
_entity.type
_entity.pdbx_description
1 polymer ?
#
loop_
_entity_poly.entity_id
_entity_poly.type
_entity_poly.pdbx_seq_one_letter_code
_entity_poly.pdbx_strand_id
1 'polypeptide(L)'
;MPVGRFGHSAVVYRSGMFVFGGWDGHDTLDDLYEFSVTTSQWYSVPGRGDVPQSRYRHSAVVYGCCMFVFGGVDKRQARFADLCEFSFDTRSWSRMKTAGDPPSARTFHRAVMYGGCMYILGGFDGTRRNDMYKLAVPETQPRGEEKRRRRLQAESGEADEAAAEPQIGEEEGPLESNIETSRLRLQVFELQKRLESELERHLCKICYEREINTVILDCQHRAVCARCLDQVNVCPLCRAAITQTVLTYNA
;
A
#
# COMPACT_ATOMS: atom_id res chain seq x y z
N MET A 1 23.54 4.87 5.49
CA MET A 1 22.81 3.64 5.85
C MET A 1 21.98 3.94 7.09
N PRO A 2 20.70 3.53 7.17
CA PRO A 2 19.87 3.79 8.34
C PRO A 2 20.41 3.07 9.58
N VAL A 3 20.32 3.72 10.75
CA VAL A 3 20.60 3.08 12.04
C VAL A 3 19.56 2.02 12.39
N GLY A 4 19.94 1.05 13.24
CA GLY A 4 19.02 0.05 13.79
C GLY A 4 17.84 0.73 14.50
N ARG A 5 16.62 0.33 14.16
CA ARG A 5 15.40 1.02 14.60
C ARG A 5 14.19 0.09 14.57
N PHE A 6 13.18 0.38 15.39
CA PHE A 6 11.87 -0.29 15.28
C PHE A 6 10.71 0.69 15.30
N GLY A 7 9.53 0.21 14.92
CA GLY A 7 8.33 1.04 14.80
C GLY A 7 8.43 2.11 13.70
N HIS A 8 9.38 1.96 12.77
CA HIS A 8 9.43 2.73 11.54
C HIS A 8 8.29 2.29 10.61
N SER A 9 7.97 3.12 9.62
CA SER A 9 7.17 2.68 8.47
C SER A 9 8.09 2.44 7.28
N ALA A 10 7.66 1.52 6.41
CA ALA A 10 8.31 1.26 5.14
C ALA A 10 7.25 1.18 4.05
N VAL A 11 7.48 1.87 2.94
CA VAL A 11 6.61 1.82 1.75
C VAL A 11 7.44 1.60 0.50
N VAL A 12 6.83 1.05 -0.54
CA VAL A 12 7.47 0.87 -1.85
C VAL A 12 6.82 1.81 -2.85
N TYR A 13 7.64 2.54 -3.60
CA TYR A 13 7.21 3.32 -4.75
C TYR A 13 8.21 3.11 -5.89
N ARG A 14 7.71 2.61 -7.03
CA ARG A 14 8.54 2.20 -8.17
C ARG A 14 9.64 1.22 -7.72
N SER A 15 10.90 1.52 -8.03
CA SER A 15 12.07 0.69 -7.67
C SER A 15 12.76 1.12 -6.36
N GLY A 16 12.08 1.91 -5.52
CA GLY A 16 12.61 2.41 -4.26
C GLY A 16 11.75 1.97 -3.06
N MET A 17 12.40 1.49 -2.00
CA MET A 17 11.78 1.31 -0.68
C MET A 17 12.13 2.50 0.20
N PHE A 18 11.12 3.18 0.74
CA PHE A 18 11.26 4.34 1.59
C PHE A 18 11.00 3.97 3.04
N VAL A 19 11.90 4.34 3.94
CA VAL A 19 11.80 4.08 5.39
C VAL A 19 11.78 5.39 6.14
N PHE A 20 10.73 5.63 6.93
CA PHE A 20 10.54 6.87 7.67
C PHE A 20 10.48 6.64 9.19
N GLY A 21 11.22 7.48 9.91
CA GLY A 21 11.18 7.58 11.36
C GLY A 21 11.54 6.28 12.08
N GLY A 22 10.86 6.03 13.20
CA GLY A 22 11.14 4.91 14.11
C GLY A 22 11.83 5.36 15.40
N TRP A 23 12.24 4.40 16.21
CA TRP A 23 13.00 4.60 17.44
C TRP A 23 14.24 3.72 17.42
N ASP A 24 15.41 4.32 17.66
CA ASP A 24 16.71 3.64 17.64
C ASP A 24 17.13 3.05 19.00
N GLY A 25 16.26 3.17 20.00
CA GLY A 25 16.55 2.79 21.39
C GLY A 25 16.93 3.98 22.28
N HIS A 26 17.24 5.13 21.70
CA HIS A 26 17.53 6.37 22.41
C HIS A 26 16.54 7.49 22.03
N ASP A 27 16.43 7.83 20.75
CA ASP A 27 15.61 8.92 20.23
C ASP A 27 14.62 8.47 19.14
N THR A 28 13.50 9.19 19.07
CA THR A 28 12.58 9.06 17.94
C THR A 28 13.17 9.78 16.74
N LEU A 29 12.99 9.20 15.55
CA LEU A 29 13.62 9.66 14.32
C LEU A 29 12.59 10.32 13.40
N ASP A 30 13.04 11.30 12.61
CA ASP A 30 12.31 12.02 11.55
C ASP A 30 13.03 11.92 10.19
N ASP A 31 14.05 11.07 10.09
CA ASP A 31 14.80 10.84 8.88
C ASP A 31 14.01 9.97 7.88
N LEU A 32 14.26 10.22 6.59
CA LEU A 32 13.72 9.44 5.48
C LEU A 32 14.90 8.83 4.71
N TYR A 33 14.86 7.51 4.53
CA TYR A 33 15.83 6.81 3.69
C TYR A 33 15.15 6.14 2.51
N GLU A 34 15.86 6.08 1.40
CA GLU A 34 15.47 5.35 0.20
C GLU A 34 16.48 4.22 -0.03
N PHE A 35 15.99 2.99 -0.14
CA PHE A 35 16.75 1.86 -0.66
C PHE A 35 16.40 1.66 -2.13
N SER A 36 17.37 1.90 -3.01
CA SER A 36 17.22 1.59 -4.43
C SER A 36 17.37 0.08 -4.63
N VAL A 37 16.31 -0.57 -5.09
CA VAL A 37 16.33 -2.01 -5.40
C VAL A 37 17.26 -2.28 -6.59
N THR A 38 17.36 -1.34 -7.52
CA THR A 38 18.19 -1.47 -8.73
C THR A 38 19.69 -1.46 -8.39
N THR A 39 20.13 -0.56 -7.51
CA THR A 39 21.55 -0.42 -7.14
C THR A 39 21.90 -1.15 -5.84
N SER A 40 20.91 -1.67 -5.13
CA SER A 40 21.05 -2.27 -3.79
C SER A 40 21.77 -1.35 -2.81
N GLN A 41 21.49 -0.05 -2.87
CA GLN A 41 22.14 0.98 -2.05
C GLN A 41 21.14 1.85 -1.31
N TRP A 42 21.58 2.33 -0.14
CA TRP A 42 20.83 3.25 0.70
C TRP A 42 21.23 4.69 0.43
N TYR A 43 20.23 5.55 0.28
CA TYR A 43 20.37 6.99 0.14
C TYR A 43 19.58 7.69 1.24
N SER A 44 20.19 8.71 1.85
CA SER A 44 19.44 9.63 2.72
C SER A 44 18.62 10.56 1.83
N VAL A 45 17.33 10.70 2.14
CA VAL A 45 16.43 11.62 1.45
C VAL A 45 16.32 12.89 2.31
N PRO A 46 16.84 14.04 1.84
CA PRO A 46 16.80 15.27 2.62
C PRO A 46 15.37 15.68 2.98
N GLY A 47 15.11 15.94 4.26
CA GLY A 47 13.83 16.49 4.72
C GLY A 47 13.65 17.92 4.21
N ARG A 48 12.77 18.11 3.23
CA ARG A 48 12.39 19.43 2.69
C ARG A 48 10.91 19.70 2.95
N GLY A 49 10.53 20.97 3.12
CA GLY A 49 9.14 21.37 3.37
C GLY A 49 8.70 21.15 4.82
N ASP A 50 7.44 20.76 5.01
CA ASP A 50 6.84 20.56 6.34
C ASP A 50 7.19 19.18 6.91
N VAL A 51 8.47 18.95 7.22
CA VAL A 51 8.96 17.67 7.73
C VAL A 51 8.19 17.26 9.00
N PRO A 52 7.61 16.05 9.06
CA PRO A 52 6.89 15.60 10.25
C PRO A 52 7.83 15.49 11.45
N GLN A 53 7.36 15.84 12.64
CA GLN A 53 8.12 15.63 13.88
C GLN A 53 8.52 14.16 14.06
N SER A 54 9.63 13.94 14.76
CA SER A 54 10.18 12.61 14.97
C SER A 54 9.21 11.68 15.70
N ARG A 55 9.01 10.49 15.14
CA ARG A 55 7.90 9.62 15.53
C ARG A 55 8.15 8.15 15.22
N TYR A 56 7.51 7.28 16.00
CA TYR A 56 7.46 5.84 15.77
C TYR A 56 6.05 5.31 15.97
N ARG A 57 5.81 4.07 15.50
CA ARG A 57 4.50 3.38 15.54
C ARG A 57 3.37 4.19 14.90
N HIS A 58 3.72 4.96 13.88
CA HIS A 58 2.80 5.62 12.95
C HIS A 58 2.41 4.63 11.83
N SER A 59 1.43 5.00 11.01
CA SER A 59 1.15 4.29 9.76
C SER A 59 1.62 5.11 8.57
N ALA A 60 2.01 4.43 7.50
CA ALA A 60 2.28 5.05 6.21
C ALA A 60 1.65 4.24 5.09
N VAL A 61 1.14 4.94 4.07
CA VAL A 61 0.50 4.36 2.90
C VAL A 61 0.91 5.12 1.64
N VAL A 62 0.86 4.49 0.48
CA VAL A 62 1.16 5.13 -0.82
C VAL A 62 -0.13 5.30 -1.61
N TYR A 63 -0.28 6.47 -2.22
CA TYR A 63 -1.36 6.76 -3.16
C TYR A 63 -0.88 7.78 -4.20
N GLY A 64 -1.08 7.49 -5.49
CA GLY A 64 -0.52 8.29 -6.58
C GLY A 64 1.02 8.35 -6.52
N CYS A 65 1.58 9.55 -6.62
CA CYS A 65 3.01 9.81 -6.46
C CYS A 65 3.40 10.31 -5.06
N CYS A 66 2.59 9.98 -4.05
CA CYS A 66 2.81 10.43 -2.67
C CYS A 66 2.76 9.29 -1.65
N MET A 67 3.51 9.46 -0.56
CA MET A 67 3.39 8.72 0.68
C MET A 67 2.62 9.58 1.70
N PHE A 68 1.69 8.96 2.42
CA PHE A 68 0.91 9.60 3.47
C PHE A 68 1.24 8.94 4.81
N VAL A 69 1.62 9.76 5.79
CA VAL A 69 1.97 9.33 7.15
C VAL A 69 0.93 9.89 8.13
N PHE A 70 0.35 9.01 8.96
CA PHE A 70 -0.62 9.41 9.98
C PHE A 70 -0.18 9.02 11.38
N GLY A 71 -0.33 9.95 12.30
CA GLY A 71 -0.19 9.76 13.74
C GLY A 71 1.20 9.31 14.17
N GLY A 72 1.25 8.41 15.16
CA GLY A 72 2.47 7.99 15.84
C GLY A 72 2.64 8.67 17.19
N VAL A 73 3.82 8.47 17.78
CA VAL A 73 4.16 9.01 19.10
C VAL A 73 5.65 9.38 19.14
N ASP A 74 6.00 10.40 19.92
CA ASP A 74 7.38 10.83 20.15
C ASP A 74 8.01 10.18 21.39
N LYS A 75 9.29 10.50 21.65
CA LYS A 75 10.00 10.05 22.86
C LYS A 75 9.32 10.47 24.17
N ARG A 76 8.62 11.61 24.18
CA ARG A 76 7.90 12.17 25.34
C ARG A 76 6.51 11.57 25.52
N GLN A 77 6.14 10.56 24.72
CA GLN A 77 4.82 9.94 24.70
C GLN A 77 3.69 10.89 24.24
N ALA A 78 4.03 12.00 23.59
CA ALA A 78 3.07 12.85 22.89
C ALA A 78 2.65 12.17 21.58
N ARG A 79 1.35 11.95 21.43
CA ARG A 79 0.77 11.31 20.24
C ARG A 79 0.43 12.37 19.20
N PHE A 80 0.44 11.97 17.94
CA PHE A 80 0.11 12.85 16.83
C PHE A 80 -1.22 12.46 16.17
N ALA A 81 -1.93 13.46 15.65
CA ALA A 81 -3.14 13.34 14.84
C ALA A 81 -2.97 13.96 13.44
N ASP A 82 -1.75 14.35 13.08
CA ASP A 82 -1.46 14.98 11.80
C ASP A 82 -1.41 13.93 10.67
N LEU A 83 -1.86 14.35 9.50
CA LEU A 83 -1.66 13.66 8.23
C LEU A 83 -0.60 14.45 7.45
N CYS A 84 0.53 13.81 7.17
CA CYS A 84 1.63 14.39 6.43
C CYS A 84 1.75 13.68 5.08
N GLU A 85 2.02 14.43 4.03
CA GLU A 85 2.25 13.93 2.69
C GLU A 85 3.72 14.13 2.32
N PHE A 86 4.32 13.12 1.70
CA PHE A 86 5.62 13.22 1.04
C PHE A 86 5.44 12.94 -0.45
N SER A 87 5.73 13.92 -1.30
CA SER A 87 5.75 13.71 -2.74
C SER A 87 7.07 13.07 -3.17
N PHE A 88 6.98 11.92 -3.84
CA PHE A 88 8.15 11.24 -4.40
C PHE A 88 8.78 12.04 -5.55
N ASP A 89 7.97 12.81 -6.29
CA ASP A 89 8.44 13.59 -7.43
C ASP A 89 9.22 14.84 -7.00
N THR A 90 8.70 15.60 -6.04
CA THR A 90 9.39 16.81 -5.54
C THR A 90 10.35 16.53 -4.39
N ARG A 91 10.31 15.32 -3.82
CA ARG A 91 11.06 14.92 -2.61
C ARG A 91 10.88 15.94 -1.47
N SER A 92 9.64 16.32 -1.21
CA SER A 92 9.28 17.30 -0.18
C SER A 92 8.04 16.88 0.58
N TRP A 93 8.01 17.25 1.86
CA TRP A 93 6.89 17.07 2.76
C TRP A 93 5.93 18.26 2.72
N SER A 94 4.65 17.97 2.91
CA SER A 94 3.57 18.93 3.11
C SER A 94 2.66 18.45 4.25
N ARG A 95 2.07 19.38 5.00
CA ARG A 95 1.04 19.06 5.98
C ARG A 95 -0.34 19.09 5.34
N MET A 96 -1.08 17.99 5.46
CA MET A 96 -2.44 17.89 4.93
C MET A 96 -3.46 18.37 5.96
N LYS A 97 -4.49 19.07 5.47
CA LYS A 97 -5.69 19.35 6.25
C LYS A 97 -6.70 18.24 5.99
N THR A 98 -7.07 17.52 7.04
CA THR A 98 -8.17 16.56 7.00
C THR A 98 -9.50 17.32 7.18
N ALA A 99 -10.51 16.95 6.40
CA ALA A 99 -11.88 17.43 6.58
C ALA A 99 -12.71 16.40 7.34
N GLY A 100 -13.75 16.84 8.04
CA GLY A 100 -14.63 15.98 8.85
C GLY A 100 -14.14 15.81 10.29
N ASP A 101 -14.50 14.68 10.91
CA ASP A 101 -14.07 14.31 12.27
C ASP A 101 -12.83 13.39 12.20
N PRO A 102 -11.61 13.94 12.31
CA PRO A 102 -10.40 13.14 12.18
C PRO A 102 -10.19 12.23 13.40
N PRO A 103 -9.43 11.12 13.24
CA PRO A 103 -9.05 10.30 14.37
C PRO A 103 -8.30 11.13 15.42
N SER A 104 -8.58 10.84 16.70
CA SER A 104 -7.78 11.35 17.82
C SER A 104 -6.30 11.03 17.65
N ALA A 105 -5.43 11.82 18.31
CA ALA A 105 -3.99 11.59 18.28
C ALA A 105 -3.63 10.19 18.81
N ARG A 106 -3.03 9.35 17.96
CA ARG A 106 -2.94 7.91 18.22
C ARG A 106 -1.69 7.24 17.65
N THR A 107 -1.31 6.14 18.28
CA THR A 107 -0.24 5.23 17.84
C THR A 107 -0.79 3.81 17.69
N PHE A 108 -0.02 2.87 17.13
CA PHE A 108 -0.39 1.45 16.98
C PHE A 108 -1.64 1.14 16.12
N HIS A 109 -2.17 2.13 15.41
CA HIS A 109 -3.26 1.93 14.46
C HIS A 109 -2.72 1.29 13.17
N ARG A 110 -3.62 0.77 12.34
CA ARG A 110 -3.30 0.36 10.97
C ARG A 110 -4.02 1.26 9.98
N ALA A 111 -3.39 1.49 8.83
CA ALA A 111 -4.01 2.23 7.75
C ALA A 111 -3.82 1.54 6.42
N VAL A 112 -4.82 1.70 5.53
CA VAL A 112 -4.82 1.19 4.16
C VAL A 112 -5.44 2.23 3.22
N MET A 113 -5.05 2.21 1.95
CA MET A 113 -5.65 3.05 0.91
C MET A 113 -6.64 2.24 0.08
N TYR A 114 -7.82 2.82 -0.16
CA TYR A 114 -8.80 2.26 -1.08
C TYR A 114 -9.71 3.37 -1.65
N GLY A 115 -9.89 3.41 -2.97
CA GLY A 115 -10.79 4.36 -3.65
C GLY A 115 -10.55 5.83 -3.28
N GLY A 116 -9.28 6.27 -3.32
CA GLY A 116 -8.91 7.65 -2.97
C GLY A 116 -9.09 8.02 -1.49
N CYS A 117 -9.32 7.03 -0.62
CA CYS A 117 -9.51 7.24 0.80
C CYS A 117 -8.53 6.42 1.63
N MET A 118 -7.99 7.04 2.67
CA MET A 118 -7.21 6.38 3.70
C MET A 118 -8.17 5.89 4.79
N TYR A 119 -8.16 4.59 5.04
CA TYR A 119 -8.91 3.96 6.12
C TYR A 119 -7.99 3.70 7.30
N ILE A 120 -8.36 4.13 8.50
CA ILE A 120 -7.56 3.98 9.73
C ILE A 120 -8.38 3.18 10.73
N LEU A 121 -7.82 2.08 11.24
CA LEU A 121 -8.47 1.20 12.20
C LEU A 121 -7.71 1.14 13.53
N GLY A 122 -8.46 1.42 14.60
CA GLY A 122 -8.07 1.21 15.99
C GLY A 122 -6.86 2.05 16.43
N GLY A 123 -6.02 1.44 17.26
CA GLY A 123 -4.82 2.03 17.83
C GLY A 123 -4.96 2.36 19.31
N PHE A 124 -4.13 3.29 19.77
CA PHE A 124 -4.06 3.69 21.17
C PHE A 124 -3.90 5.21 21.28
N ASP A 125 -4.89 5.87 21.88
CA ASP A 125 -4.91 7.31 22.16
C ASP A 125 -4.79 7.63 23.66
N GLY A 126 -4.46 6.62 24.47
CA GLY A 126 -4.60 6.62 25.94
C GLY A 126 -5.53 5.49 26.39
N THR A 127 -6.44 5.09 25.50
CA THR A 127 -7.26 3.88 25.62
C THR A 127 -7.08 3.01 24.38
N ARG A 128 -7.39 1.72 24.48
CA ARG A 128 -7.38 0.82 23.30
C ARG A 128 -8.60 1.15 22.44
N ARG A 129 -8.35 1.39 21.16
CA ARG A 129 -9.39 1.74 20.19
C ARG A 129 -9.63 0.63 19.18
N ASN A 130 -10.88 0.53 18.73
CA ASN A 130 -11.36 -0.35 17.67
C ASN A 130 -12.23 0.41 16.65
N ASP A 131 -12.19 1.75 16.69
CA ASP A 131 -12.90 2.65 15.79
C ASP A 131 -12.27 2.64 14.38
N MET A 132 -13.10 2.93 13.37
CA MET A 132 -12.69 3.02 11.97
C MET A 132 -12.93 4.43 11.46
N TYR A 133 -11.95 5.00 10.78
CA TYR A 133 -12.05 6.30 10.12
C TYR A 133 -11.79 6.18 8.63
N LYS A 134 -12.42 7.06 7.87
CA LYS A 134 -12.21 7.24 6.43
C LYS A 134 -11.80 8.68 6.18
N LEU A 135 -10.60 8.89 5.67
CA LEU A 135 -10.07 10.20 5.30
C LEU A 135 -9.96 10.26 3.77
N ALA A 136 -10.62 11.24 3.14
CA ALA A 136 -10.44 11.49 1.72
C ALA A 136 -9.03 12.06 1.47
N VAL A 137 -8.32 11.50 0.50
CA VAL A 137 -6.97 11.94 0.12
C VAL A 137 -7.00 12.34 -1.35
N PRO A 138 -6.66 13.59 -1.70
CA PRO A 138 -6.66 14.00 -3.09
C PRO A 138 -5.60 13.22 -3.87
N GLU A 139 -5.93 12.81 -5.09
CA GLU A 139 -4.94 12.24 -5.99
C GLU A 139 -4.05 13.37 -6.53
N THR A 140 -2.78 13.36 -6.12
CA THR A 140 -1.78 14.27 -6.67
C THR A 140 -1.25 13.66 -7.97
N GLN A 141 -1.63 14.29 -9.10
CA GLN A 141 -1.10 13.89 -10.40
C GLN A 141 0.39 14.29 -10.50
N PRO A 142 1.21 13.52 -11.24
CA PRO A 142 2.58 13.91 -11.54
C PRO A 142 2.59 15.27 -12.24
N ARG A 143 3.43 16.22 -11.77
CA ARG A 143 3.54 17.57 -12.38
C ARG A 143 3.78 17.55 -13.90
N GLY A 144 4.38 16.48 -14.43
CA GLY A 144 4.61 16.28 -15.86
C GLY A 144 3.33 15.98 -16.65
N GLU A 145 2.40 15.22 -16.07
CA GLU A 145 1.12 14.89 -16.69
C GLU A 145 0.14 16.04 -16.62
N GLU A 146 0.15 16.83 -15.54
CA GLU A 146 -0.70 18.02 -15.46
C GLU A 146 -0.30 19.09 -16.49
N LYS A 147 1.00 19.30 -16.72
CA LYS A 147 1.47 20.18 -17.81
C LYS A 147 1.10 19.63 -19.19
N ARG A 148 1.21 18.31 -19.41
CA ARG A 148 0.84 17.67 -20.67
C ARG A 148 -0.67 17.73 -20.89
N ARG A 149 -1.48 17.57 -19.84
CA ARG A 149 -2.94 17.70 -19.87
C ARG A 149 -3.37 19.15 -20.11
N ARG A 150 -2.78 20.13 -19.41
CA ARG A 150 -3.01 21.56 -19.66
C ARG A 150 -2.58 21.95 -21.07
N ARG A 151 -1.51 21.36 -21.59
CA ARG A 151 -1.06 21.57 -22.97
C ARG A 151 -2.03 20.94 -23.98
N LEU A 152 -2.50 19.72 -23.74
CA LEU A 152 -3.54 19.07 -24.56
C LEU A 152 -4.89 19.82 -24.50
N GLN A 153 -5.25 20.37 -23.33
CA GLN A 153 -6.44 21.22 -23.14
C GLN A 153 -6.30 22.61 -23.76
N ALA A 154 -5.08 23.17 -23.78
CA ALA A 154 -4.81 24.43 -24.48
C ALA A 154 -4.71 24.24 -26.01
N GLU A 155 -4.25 23.08 -26.46
CA GLU A 155 -4.19 22.68 -27.87
C GLU A 155 -5.57 22.27 -28.42
N SER A 156 -6.56 21.96 -27.56
CA SER A 156 -7.94 21.66 -27.95
C SER A 156 -8.85 22.89 -28.06
N GLY A 157 -8.36 24.10 -27.80
CA GLY A 157 -8.98 25.38 -28.15
C GLY A 157 -10.51 25.46 -28.01
N GLU A 158 -11.02 25.56 -26.77
CA GLU A 158 -12.34 26.14 -26.52
C GLU A 158 -12.13 27.47 -25.79
N ALA A 159 -12.23 28.56 -26.54
CA ALA A 159 -12.30 29.90 -26.00
C ALA A 159 -13.72 30.15 -25.45
N ASP A 160 -13.77 30.79 -24.29
CA ASP A 160 -15.00 31.33 -23.67
C ASP A 160 -15.82 32.14 -24.68
N GLU A 161 -16.99 31.64 -25.05
CA GLU A 161 -18.14 32.47 -25.45
C GLU A 161 -19.24 32.30 -24.40
N ALA A 162 -19.33 33.27 -23.51
CA ALA A 162 -20.46 33.42 -22.62
C ALA A 162 -21.63 34.12 -23.35
N ALA A 163 -22.81 33.51 -23.20
CA ALA A 163 -24.17 34.07 -23.29
C ALA A 163 -24.82 34.26 -24.68
N ALA A 164 -25.59 33.25 -25.10
CA ALA A 164 -27.02 33.37 -25.41
C ALA A 164 -27.65 31.97 -25.57
N GLU A 165 -28.71 31.69 -24.79
CA GLU A 165 -29.51 30.46 -24.90
C GLU A 165 -30.13 30.30 -26.30
N PRO A 166 -30.24 29.06 -26.78
CA PRO A 166 -31.53 28.61 -27.25
C PRO A 166 -31.91 27.30 -26.56
N GLN A 167 -33.08 27.33 -25.91
CA GLN A 167 -33.79 26.13 -25.48
C GLN A 167 -34.04 25.23 -26.69
N ILE A 168 -33.66 23.94 -26.64
CA ILE A 168 -34.35 22.75 -27.18
C ILE A 168 -33.61 21.48 -26.72
N GLY A 169 -34.29 20.62 -25.95
CA GLY A 169 -34.16 19.15 -26.00
C GLY A 169 -33.11 18.45 -25.13
N GLU A 170 -33.53 17.93 -23.98
CA GLU A 170 -32.82 16.91 -23.20
C GLU A 170 -32.77 15.56 -23.96
N GLU A 171 -31.59 14.98 -24.18
CA GLU A 171 -31.45 13.53 -24.36
C GLU A 171 -30.34 13.01 -23.42
N GLU A 172 -30.78 12.42 -22.30
CA GLU A 172 -29.95 11.73 -21.31
C GLU A 172 -29.42 10.40 -21.89
N GLY A 173 -28.11 10.29 -22.09
CA GLY A 173 -27.44 9.00 -22.29
C GLY A 173 -27.35 8.24 -20.94
N PRO A 174 -27.68 6.94 -20.84
CA PRO A 174 -28.02 6.35 -19.54
C PRO A 174 -26.79 6.17 -18.64
N LEU A 175 -26.86 6.78 -17.44
CA LEU A 175 -25.96 6.61 -16.30
C LEU A 175 -25.72 5.13 -15.94
N GLU A 176 -26.66 4.25 -16.28
CA GLU A 176 -26.62 2.80 -16.05
C GLU A 176 -25.48 2.12 -16.82
N SER A 177 -25.17 2.55 -18.04
CA SER A 177 -24.14 1.94 -18.89
C SER A 177 -22.73 2.07 -18.29
N ASN A 178 -22.43 3.21 -17.66
CA ASN A 178 -21.14 3.46 -17.02
C ASN A 178 -20.99 2.73 -15.68
N ILE A 179 -22.09 2.57 -14.94
CA ILE A 179 -22.12 1.78 -13.69
C ILE A 179 -21.98 0.29 -14.01
N GLU A 180 -22.65 -0.20 -15.05
CA GLU A 180 -22.58 -1.60 -15.48
C GLU A 180 -21.19 -1.97 -16.01
N THR A 181 -20.57 -1.10 -16.80
CA THR A 181 -19.19 -1.28 -17.27
C THR A 181 -18.19 -1.29 -16.09
N SER A 182 -18.41 -0.46 -15.07
CA SER A 182 -17.57 -0.43 -13.86
C SER A 182 -17.74 -1.69 -13.00
N ARG A 183 -18.98 -2.19 -12.89
CA ARG A 183 -19.30 -3.42 -12.17
C ARG A 183 -18.74 -4.66 -12.84
N LEU A 184 -18.82 -4.74 -14.17
CA LEU A 184 -18.23 -5.82 -14.97
C LEU A 184 -16.71 -5.85 -14.84
N ARG A 185 -16.04 -4.69 -14.83
CA ARG A 185 -14.58 -4.62 -14.60
C ARG A 185 -14.17 -5.14 -13.23
N LEU A 186 -14.92 -4.81 -12.18
CA LEU A 186 -14.67 -5.34 -10.83
C LEU A 186 -14.89 -6.86 -10.77
N GLN A 187 -15.95 -7.37 -11.41
CA GLN A 187 -16.18 -8.82 -11.48
C GLN A 187 -15.07 -9.55 -12.23
N VAL A 188 -14.59 -9.02 -13.35
CA VAL A 188 -13.46 -9.59 -14.09
C VAL A 188 -12.19 -9.59 -13.23
N PHE A 189 -11.90 -8.49 -12.53
CA PHE A 189 -10.75 -8.40 -11.62
C PHE A 189 -10.85 -9.42 -10.47
N GLU A 190 -12.01 -9.56 -9.85
CA GLU A 190 -12.23 -10.58 -8.80
C GLU A 190 -12.07 -11.99 -9.33
N LEU A 191 -12.55 -12.28 -10.55
CA LEU A 191 -12.39 -13.58 -11.19
C LEU A 191 -10.92 -13.86 -11.54
N GLN A 192 -10.17 -12.86 -12.03
CA GLN A 192 -8.73 -12.96 -12.28
C GLN A 192 -7.97 -13.29 -11.00
N LYS A 193 -8.26 -12.58 -9.89
CA LYS A 193 -7.65 -12.85 -8.59
C LYS A 193 -8.00 -14.24 -8.05
N ARG A 194 -9.24 -14.70 -8.26
CA ARG A 194 -9.64 -16.08 -7.90
C ARG A 194 -8.89 -17.10 -8.74
N LEU A 195 -8.72 -16.85 -10.05
CA LEU A 195 -7.97 -17.72 -10.96
C LEU A 195 -6.49 -17.80 -10.58
N GLU A 196 -5.86 -16.66 -10.26
CA GLU A 196 -4.47 -16.60 -9.76
C GLU A 196 -4.33 -17.36 -8.44
N SER A 197 -5.27 -17.20 -7.52
CA SER A 197 -5.29 -17.93 -6.24
C SER A 197 -5.54 -19.44 -6.40
N GLU A 198 -6.36 -19.86 -7.37
CA GLU A 198 -6.51 -21.27 -7.74
C GLU A 198 -5.21 -21.81 -8.36
N LEU A 199 -4.55 -21.04 -9.23
CA LEU A 199 -3.28 -21.44 -9.85
C LEU A 199 -2.17 -21.61 -8.80
N GLU A 200 -2.04 -20.67 -7.87
CA GLU A 200 -1.05 -20.72 -6.79
C GLU A 200 -1.31 -21.85 -5.78
N ARG A 201 -2.55 -22.32 -5.64
CA ARG A 201 -2.90 -23.41 -4.72
C ARG A 201 -2.18 -24.71 -5.06
N HIS A 202 -1.96 -24.97 -6.35
CA HIS A 202 -1.30 -26.18 -6.83
C HIS A 202 0.23 -26.08 -6.87
N LEU A 203 0.80 -24.90 -6.62
CA LEU A 203 2.26 -24.68 -6.61
C LEU A 203 2.89 -25.02 -5.26
N CYS A 204 4.10 -25.57 -5.34
CA CYS A 204 4.98 -25.91 -4.23
C CYS A 204 5.15 -24.71 -3.30
N LYS A 205 4.86 -24.87 -2.01
CA LYS A 205 4.92 -23.80 -1.01
C LYS A 205 6.34 -23.39 -0.60
N ILE A 206 7.35 -24.06 -1.17
CA ILE A 206 8.77 -23.73 -0.97
C ILE A 206 9.27 -22.89 -2.15
N CYS A 207 9.18 -23.41 -3.38
CA CYS A 207 9.76 -22.73 -4.55
C CYS A 207 8.77 -21.88 -5.34
N TYR A 208 7.45 -22.03 -5.17
CA TYR A 208 6.40 -21.33 -5.93
C TYR A 208 6.49 -21.43 -7.47
N GLU A 209 7.37 -22.30 -8.00
CA GLU A 209 7.61 -22.46 -9.44
C GLU A 209 7.06 -23.77 -10.02
N ARG A 210 6.98 -24.82 -9.20
CA ARG A 210 6.62 -26.18 -9.63
C ARG A 210 5.35 -26.64 -8.95
N GLU A 211 4.58 -27.48 -9.61
CA GLU A 211 3.40 -28.11 -9.01
C GLU A 211 3.77 -28.99 -7.81
N ILE A 212 2.84 -29.09 -6.88
CA ILE A 212 2.90 -30.03 -5.76
C ILE A 212 2.69 -31.44 -6.32
N ASN A 213 3.76 -32.25 -6.29
CA ASN A 213 3.74 -33.62 -6.77
C ASN A 213 4.24 -34.63 -5.70
N THR A 214 4.21 -34.23 -4.43
CA THR A 214 4.58 -35.10 -3.31
C THR A 214 3.49 -35.09 -2.24
N VAL A 215 3.18 -36.28 -1.72
CA VAL A 215 2.37 -36.47 -0.50
C VAL A 215 3.31 -36.89 0.62
N ILE A 216 3.26 -36.18 1.75
CA ILE A 216 3.93 -36.59 2.99
C ILE A 216 3.00 -37.56 3.71
N LEU A 217 3.36 -38.84 3.81
CA LEU A 217 2.45 -39.87 4.33
C LEU A 217 2.18 -39.70 5.83
N ASP A 218 3.17 -39.21 6.58
CA ASP A 218 3.08 -38.99 8.04
C ASP A 218 1.92 -38.04 8.43
N CYS A 219 1.58 -37.10 7.54
CA CYS A 219 0.54 -36.09 7.81
C CYS A 219 -0.44 -35.89 6.66
N GLN A 220 -0.33 -36.69 5.60
CA GLN A 220 -1.14 -36.65 4.36
C GLN A 220 -1.15 -35.29 3.64
N HIS A 221 -0.26 -34.37 4.00
CA HIS A 221 -0.21 -33.05 3.36
C HIS A 221 0.46 -33.09 2.00
N ARG A 222 -0.14 -32.36 1.06
CA ARG A 222 0.40 -32.05 -0.27
C ARG A 222 0.80 -30.59 -0.28
N ALA A 223 2.10 -30.31 -0.15
CA ALA A 223 2.59 -28.93 -0.02
C ALA A 223 3.89 -28.65 -0.77
N VAL A 224 4.62 -29.68 -1.20
CA VAL A 224 5.98 -29.54 -1.74
C VAL A 224 6.13 -30.31 -3.04
N CYS A 225 7.02 -29.84 -3.91
CA CYS A 225 7.47 -30.62 -5.07
C CYS A 225 8.62 -31.55 -4.69
N ALA A 226 8.84 -32.60 -5.51
CA ALA A 226 9.87 -33.61 -5.33
C ALA A 226 11.27 -33.00 -5.09
N ARG A 227 11.65 -31.95 -5.81
CA ARG A 227 12.97 -31.31 -5.66
C ARG A 227 13.13 -30.53 -4.37
N CYS A 228 12.05 -29.95 -3.85
CA CYS A 228 12.12 -29.19 -2.60
C CYS A 228 11.99 -30.10 -1.38
N LEU A 229 11.48 -31.32 -1.54
CA LEU A 229 11.39 -32.31 -0.47
C LEU A 229 12.78 -32.62 0.12
N ASP A 230 13.80 -32.76 -0.73
CA ASP A 230 15.17 -33.07 -0.30
C ASP A 230 15.79 -32.00 0.61
N GLN A 231 15.19 -30.81 0.65
CA GLN A 231 15.66 -29.66 1.42
C GLN A 231 14.92 -29.49 2.76
N VAL A 232 13.95 -30.36 3.06
CA VAL A 232 13.13 -30.26 4.27
C VAL A 232 12.96 -31.61 4.97
N ASN A 233 13.09 -31.61 6.29
CA ASN A 233 12.88 -32.79 7.14
C ASN A 233 11.57 -32.72 7.94
N VAL A 234 10.83 -31.62 7.82
CA VAL A 234 9.54 -31.38 8.48
C VAL A 234 8.52 -30.83 7.49
N CYS A 235 7.26 -31.21 7.66
CA CYS A 235 6.17 -30.72 6.84
C CYS A 235 5.99 -29.20 7.01
N PRO A 236 5.94 -28.40 5.93
CA PRO A 236 5.80 -26.94 6.04
C PRO A 236 4.42 -26.50 6.55
N LEU A 237 3.40 -27.36 6.51
CA LEU A 237 2.05 -27.03 6.97
C LEU A 237 1.83 -27.36 8.45
N CYS A 238 2.21 -28.56 8.90
CA CYS A 238 1.93 -29.03 10.25
C CYS A 238 3.16 -29.31 11.11
N ARG A 239 4.37 -29.15 10.57
CA ARG A 239 5.66 -29.42 11.24
C ARG A 239 5.90 -30.87 11.68
N ALA A 240 5.07 -31.83 11.24
CA ALA A 240 5.33 -33.25 11.43
C ALA A 240 6.66 -33.65 10.79
N ALA A 241 7.43 -34.52 11.43
CA ALA A 241 8.64 -35.09 10.86
C ALA A 241 8.29 -35.87 9.58
N ILE A 242 9.10 -35.71 8.54
CA ILE A 242 8.92 -36.42 7.28
C ILE A 242 9.75 -37.69 7.34
N THR A 243 9.09 -38.84 7.42
CA THR A 243 9.73 -40.16 7.38
C THR A 243 9.35 -40.94 6.14
N GLN A 244 8.14 -40.70 5.60
CA GLN A 244 7.64 -41.39 4.42
C GLN A 244 6.96 -40.42 3.44
N THR A 245 7.25 -40.57 2.15
CA THR A 245 6.64 -39.77 1.09
C THR A 245 6.31 -40.61 -0.14
N VAL A 246 5.36 -40.13 -0.93
CA VAL A 246 5.00 -40.72 -2.23
C VAL A 246 4.95 -39.61 -3.27
N LEU A 247 5.58 -39.85 -4.41
CA LEU A 247 5.45 -38.99 -5.59
C LEU A 247 4.12 -39.25 -6.27
N THR A 248 3.34 -38.20 -6.48
CA THR A 248 2.12 -38.26 -7.29
C THR A 248 2.49 -37.83 -8.71
N TYR A 249 2.42 -38.75 -9.66
CA TYR A 249 2.44 -38.40 -11.07
C TYR A 249 1.07 -37.80 -11.41
N ASN A 250 1.03 -36.52 -11.80
CA ASN A 250 -0.17 -35.98 -12.43
C ASN A 250 -0.29 -36.66 -13.81
N ALA A 251 -1.41 -37.36 -14.05
CA ALA A 251 -1.90 -37.71 -15.37
C ALA A 251 -2.59 -36.50 -16.00
#